data_AF-A0A660A2K7-F1
#
_entry.id   AF-A0A660A2K7-F1
#
_cell.length_a   1.000
_cell.length_b   1.000
_cell.length_c   1.000
_cell.angle_alpha   90.00
_cell.angle_beta   90.00
_cell.angle_gamma   90.00
#
_symmetry.space_group_name_H-M   'P 1'
#
loop_
_entity.id
_entity.type
_entity.pdbx_description
1 polymer ?
#
loop_
_entity_poly.entity_id
_entity_poly.type
_entity_poly.pdbx_seq_one_letter_code
_entity_poly.pdbx_strand_id
1 'polypeptide(L)'
;MIVRNGKNFLTRDAADQYYTIGGTSLVGEKTHETVLRETLEEVGIRAKVNQLAFVVENHFDIDDVFWHNIEFHYLASPLEDPKLEMIENASDRFVNGFQSINWIK
;
A
#
# COMPACT_ATOMS: atom_id res chain seq x y z
N MET A 1 5.17 3.37 -0.65
CA MET A 1 4.63 4.63 -1.20
C MET A 1 5.00 4.78 -2.66
N ILE A 2 4.02 4.95 -3.55
CA ILE A 2 4.26 5.22 -4.97
C ILE A 2 4.24 6.74 -5.20
N VAL A 3 5.30 7.28 -5.81
CA VAL A 3 5.49 8.72 -6.00
C VAL A 3 5.84 9.04 -7.45
N ARG A 4 5.18 10.06 -8.01
CA ARG A 4 5.46 10.61 -9.34
C ARG A 4 5.19 12.11 -9.36
N ASN A 5 6.13 12.88 -9.92
CA ASN A 5 6.00 14.35 -10.07
C ASN A 5 5.65 15.08 -8.76
N GLY A 6 6.23 14.64 -7.64
CA GLY A 6 5.98 15.21 -6.30
C GLY A 6 4.58 14.93 -5.74
N LYS A 7 3.83 13.99 -6.33
CA LYS A 7 2.53 13.53 -5.83
C LYS A 7 2.62 12.11 -5.31
N ASN A 8 1.85 11.83 -4.26
CA ASN A 8 1.68 10.48 -3.72
C ASN A 8 0.47 9.81 -4.36
N PHE A 9 0.61 8.52 -4.63
CA PHE A 9 -0.48 7.68 -5.08
C PHE A 9 -1.05 6.94 -3.87
N LEU A 10 -2.29 7.25 -3.52
CA LEU A 10 -2.99 6.74 -2.34
C LEU A 10 -4.35 6.17 -2.74
N THR A 11 -4.77 5.15 -2.03
CA THR A 11 -6.12 4.59 -2.11
C THR A 11 -7.01 5.36 -1.15
N ARG A 12 -8.32 5.41 -1.44
CA ARG A 12 -9.32 6.07 -0.60
C ARG A 12 -10.46 5.11 -0.35
N ASP A 13 -10.82 4.90 0.92
CA ASP A 13 -11.96 4.06 1.30
C ASP A 13 -13.30 4.82 1.23
N ALA A 14 -14.39 4.12 1.54
CA ALA A 14 -15.75 4.69 1.57
C ALA A 14 -15.96 5.72 2.70
N ALA A 15 -15.03 5.81 3.66
CA ALA A 15 -15.04 6.74 4.78
C ALA A 15 -14.09 7.93 4.56
N ASP A 16 -13.62 8.13 3.32
CA ASP A 16 -12.71 9.21 2.91
C ASP A 16 -11.34 9.18 3.61
N GLN A 17 -10.94 8.02 4.12
CA GLN A 17 -9.60 7.81 4.64
C GLN A 17 -8.66 7.40 3.51
N TYR A 18 -7.43 7.91 3.57
CA TYR A 18 -6.40 7.64 2.57
C TYR A 18 -5.35 6.68 3.11
N TYR A 19 -5.01 5.68 2.30
CA TYR A 19 -4.02 4.66 2.66
C TYR A 19 -2.96 4.53 1.58
N THR A 20 -1.78 4.08 2.01
CA THR A 20 -0.72 3.67 1.10
C THR A 20 -0.97 2.25 0.63
N ILE A 21 -0.65 1.98 -0.63
CA ILE A 21 -0.54 0.61 -1.16
C ILE A 21 0.52 -0.16 -0.38
N GLY A 22 0.21 -1.40 -0.04
CA GLY A 22 1.10 -2.30 0.68
C GLY A 22 0.34 -3.34 1.49
N GLY A 23 1.08 -4.32 2.00
CA GLY A 23 0.52 -5.42 2.74
C GLY A 23 1.60 -6.18 3.49
N THR A 24 1.21 -7.35 4.00
CA THR A 24 2.07 -8.16 4.88
C THR A 24 3.15 -8.87 4.07
N SER A 25 4.41 -8.70 4.48
CA SER A 25 5.51 -9.49 3.94
C SER A 25 5.33 -10.97 4.24
N LEU A 26 5.58 -11.83 3.24
CA LEU A 26 5.60 -13.27 3.46
C LEU A 26 6.89 -13.69 4.20
N VAL A 27 6.84 -14.81 4.92
CA VAL A 27 8.02 -15.36 5.61
C VAL A 27 9.11 -15.69 4.59
N GLY A 28 10.27 -15.03 4.71
CA GLY A 28 11.41 -15.20 3.80
C GLY A 28 11.38 -14.30 2.57
N GLU A 29 10.30 -13.54 2.36
CA GLU A 29 10.22 -12.51 1.31
C GLU A 29 11.01 -11.28 1.74
N LYS A 30 11.80 -10.70 0.83
CA LYS A 30 12.44 -9.40 1.13
C LYS A 30 11.37 -8.32 1.09
N THR A 31 11.45 -7.36 2.00
CA THR A 31 10.46 -6.29 2.13
C THR A 31 10.27 -5.47 0.85
N HIS A 32 11.29 -5.30 0.02
CA HIS A 32 11.13 -4.67 -1.30
C HIS A 32 10.41 -5.55 -2.33
N GLU A 33 10.51 -6.88 -2.22
CA GLU A 33 9.76 -7.83 -3.06
C GLU A 33 8.27 -7.77 -2.68
N THR A 34 7.96 -7.63 -1.39
CA THR A 34 6.58 -7.37 -0.91
C THR A 34 5.98 -6.14 -1.59
N VAL A 35 6.71 -5.00 -1.63
CA VAL A 35 6.22 -3.78 -2.29
C VAL A 35 5.90 -4.02 -3.77
N LEU A 36 6.73 -4.79 -4.48
CA LEU A 36 6.50 -5.11 -5.90
C LEU A 36 5.27 -6.00 -6.09
N ARG A 37 5.11 -7.01 -5.24
CA ARG A 37 3.97 -7.95 -5.26
C ARG A 37 2.66 -7.23 -4.95
N GLU A 38 2.58 -6.53 -3.82
CA GLU A 38 1.37 -5.82 -3.38
C GLU A 38 0.95 -4.74 -4.38
N THR A 39 1.92 -4.00 -4.95
CA THR A 39 1.61 -3.01 -6.00
C THR A 39 0.99 -3.66 -7.24
N LEU A 40 1.45 -4.86 -7.61
CA LEU A 40 0.87 -5.59 -8.74
C LEU A 40 -0.51 -6.15 -8.39
N GLU A 41 -0.69 -6.67 -7.18
CA GLU A 41 -1.95 -7.29 -6.73
C GLU A 41 -3.06 -6.27 -6.56
N GLU A 42 -2.80 -5.17 -5.84
CA GLU A 42 -3.82 -4.17 -5.54
C GLU A 42 -4.18 -3.33 -6.76
N VAL A 43 -3.19 -2.80 -7.48
CA VAL A 43 -3.40 -1.77 -8.52
C VAL A 43 -2.99 -2.19 -9.93
N GLY A 44 -2.56 -3.44 -10.10
CA GLY A 44 -2.36 -4.04 -11.43
C GLY A 44 -1.21 -3.44 -12.23
N ILE A 45 -0.27 -2.74 -11.59
CA ILE A 45 0.88 -2.12 -12.27
C ILE A 45 2.21 -2.59 -11.72
N ARG A 46 3.23 -2.48 -12.56
CA ARG A 46 4.61 -2.67 -12.14
C ARG A 46 5.17 -1.37 -11.58
N ALA A 47 6.04 -1.49 -10.59
CA ALA A 47 6.78 -0.39 -10.02
C ALA A 47 8.27 -0.70 -9.94
N LYS A 48 9.08 0.36 -9.84
CA LYS A 48 10.48 0.28 -9.46
C LYS A 48 10.59 0.70 -8.00
N VAL A 49 11.10 -0.19 -7.15
CA VAL A 49 11.50 0.17 -5.78
C VAL A 49 12.78 1.00 -5.83
N ASN A 50 12.78 2.16 -5.18
CA ASN A 50 13.93 3.04 -5.06
C ASN A 50 14.52 2.89 -3.65
N GLN A 51 14.58 3.96 -2.84
CA GLN A 51 15.09 3.89 -1.48
C GLN A 51 14.04 3.45 -0.45
N LEU A 52 14.50 2.77 0.61
CA LEU A 52 13.77 2.67 1.87
C LEU A 52 13.78 4.07 2.51
N ALA A 53 12.60 4.66 2.70
CA ALA A 53 12.47 5.99 3.29
C ALA A 53 12.33 5.92 4.81
N PHE A 54 11.48 5.02 5.31
CA PHE A 54 11.21 4.88 6.74
C PHE A 54 11.14 3.42 7.16
N VAL A 55 11.60 3.15 8.37
CA VAL A 55 11.23 1.97 9.15
C VAL A 55 10.43 2.49 10.33
N VAL A 56 9.17 2.07 10.43
CA VAL A 56 8.24 2.55 11.46
C VAL A 56 7.89 1.39 12.38
N GLU A 57 8.03 1.59 13.68
CA GLU A 57 7.46 0.72 14.70
C GLU A 57 6.08 1.29 15.06
N ASN A 58 5.03 0.58 14.65
CA ASN A 58 3.66 1.06 14.72
C ASN A 58 2.85 0.23 15.72
N HIS A 59 2.22 0.91 16.67
CA HIS A 59 1.40 0.32 17.71
C HIS A 59 -0.01 0.92 17.64
N PHE A 60 -1.03 0.08 17.54
CA PHE A 60 -2.42 0.53 17.44
C PHE A 60 -3.41 -0.53 17.89
N ASP A 61 -4.63 -0.10 18.22
CA ASP A 61 -5.73 -0.97 18.64
C ASP A 61 -6.86 -0.93 17.59
N ILE A 62 -7.33 -2.10 17.16
CA ILE A 62 -8.51 -2.26 16.30
C ILE A 62 -9.37 -3.36 16.88
N ASP A 63 -10.66 -3.09 17.08
CA ASP A 63 -11.64 -4.05 17.61
C ASP A 63 -11.17 -4.74 18.90
N ASP A 64 -10.61 -3.96 19.83
CA ASP A 64 -10.01 -4.40 21.11
C ASP A 64 -8.83 -5.38 20.97
N VAL A 65 -8.21 -5.46 19.79
CA VAL A 65 -6.98 -6.21 19.54
C VAL A 65 -5.81 -5.24 19.41
N PHE A 66 -4.77 -5.46 20.21
CA PHE A 66 -3.51 -4.73 20.11
C PHE A 66 -2.64 -5.29 18.98
N TRP A 67 -2.25 -4.42 18.06
CA TRP A 67 -1.37 -4.71 16.94
C TRP A 67 -0.02 -4.01 17.13
N HIS A 68 1.03 -4.70 16.71
CA HIS A 68 2.39 -4.18 16.69
C HIS A 68 3.09 -4.58 15.40
N ASN A 69 3.28 -3.60 14.51
CA ASN A 69 3.87 -3.79 13.19
C ASN A 69 5.24 -3.13 13.08
N ILE A 70 6.14 -3.75 12.32
CA ILE A 70 7.36 -3.12 11.80
C ILE A 70 7.16 -2.88 10.31
N GLU A 71 7.06 -1.61 9.92
CA GLU A 71 6.63 -1.22 8.58
C GLU A 71 7.79 -0.62 7.78
N PHE A 72 8.05 -1.18 6.60
CA PHE A 72 9.13 -0.75 5.69
C PHE A 72 8.55 0.10 4.56
N HIS A 73 8.65 1.41 4.69
CA HIS A 73 8.11 2.34 3.71
C HIS A 73 9.15 2.66 2.64
N TYR A 74 9.01 2.03 1.48
CA TYR A 74 9.81 2.36 0.30
C TYR A 74 9.19 3.49 -0.51
N LEU A 75 10.06 4.29 -1.13
CA LEU A 75 9.70 5.12 -2.28
C LEU A 75 9.76 4.25 -3.53
N ALA A 76 8.65 4.17 -4.25
CA ALA A 76 8.53 3.45 -5.51
C ALA A 76 8.06 4.38 -6.62
N SER A 77 8.49 4.11 -7.84
CA SER A 77 8.04 4.83 -9.04
C SER A 77 7.23 3.89 -9.92
N PRO A 78 6.03 4.29 -10.39
CA PRO A 78 5.24 3.45 -11.26
C PRO A 78 5.93 3.37 -12.64
N LEU A 79 5.91 2.19 -13.25
CA LEU A 79 6.43 1.99 -14.62
C LEU A 79 5.35 2.17 -15.69
N GLU A 80 4.10 2.12 -15.28
CA GLU A 80 2.89 2.19 -16.10
C GLU A 80 1.91 3.15 -15.42
N ASP A 81 0.94 3.69 -16.17
CA ASP A 81 -0.14 4.45 -15.55
C ASP A 81 -1.06 3.48 -14.78
N PRO A 82 -1.30 3.70 -13.48
CA PRO A 82 -2.17 2.83 -12.71
C PRO A 82 -3.59 2.89 -13.23
N LYS A 83 -4.22 1.72 -13.32
CA LYS A 83 -5.67 1.64 -13.48
C LYS A 83 -6.28 2.18 -12.19
N LEU A 84 -7.21 3.13 -12.28
CA LEU A 84 -7.83 3.78 -11.11
C LEU A 84 -8.85 2.87 -10.40
N GLU A 85 -8.75 1.56 -10.61
CA GLU A 85 -9.62 0.51 -10.08
C GLU A 85 -8.72 -0.46 -9.31
N MET A 86 -8.97 -0.62 -8.01
CA MET A 86 -8.24 -1.55 -7.14
C MET A 86 -9.00 -2.87 -7.04
N ILE A 87 -8.30 -4.01 -7.06
CA ILE A 87 -8.89 -5.33 -6.80
C ILE A 87 -8.27 -5.87 -5.51
N GLU A 88 -9.05 -5.91 -4.43
CA GLU A 88 -8.62 -6.61 -3.20
C GLU A 88 -8.81 -8.12 -3.36
N ASN A 89 -7.73 -8.89 -3.16
CA ASN A 89 -7.84 -10.32 -2.89
C ASN A 89 -8.10 -10.50 -1.39
N ALA A 90 -9.31 -10.92 -1.05
CA ALA A 90 -9.76 -11.13 0.31
C ALA A 90 -8.87 -12.13 1.07
N SER A 91 -8.00 -11.62 1.95
CA SER A 91 -7.53 -12.39 3.11
C SER A 91 -7.72 -11.68 4.45
N ASP A 92 -8.10 -10.40 4.47
CA ASP A 92 -8.52 -9.74 5.71
C ASP A 92 -9.94 -9.17 5.61
N ARG A 93 -10.72 -9.42 6.65
CA ARG A 93 -12.11 -8.99 6.78
C ARG A 93 -12.18 -7.50 7.09
N PHE A 94 -11.92 -6.64 6.11
CA PHE A 94 -12.19 -5.21 6.26
C PHE A 94 -12.86 -4.65 5.00
N VAL A 95 -14.14 -4.30 5.17
CA VAL A 95 -14.93 -3.30 4.43
C VAL A 95 -15.15 -3.51 2.91
N ASN A 96 -16.36 -3.95 2.57
CA ASN A 96 -16.96 -3.74 1.25
C ASN A 96 -17.06 -2.23 0.95
N GLY A 97 -16.20 -1.72 0.07
CA GLY A 97 -16.28 -0.35 -0.42
C GLY A 97 -15.50 -0.16 -1.70
N PHE A 98 -16.12 0.46 -2.71
CA PHE A 98 -15.44 0.87 -3.93
C PHE A 98 -14.31 1.86 -3.56
N GLN A 99 -13.06 1.44 -3.69
CA GLN A 99 -11.92 2.32 -3.41
C GLN A 99 -11.58 3.14 -4.66
N SER A 100 -11.48 4.47 -4.49
CA SER A 100 -11.10 5.38 -5.58
C SER A 100 -9.64 5.79 -5.44
N ILE A 101 -8.87 5.69 -6.53
CA ILE A 101 -7.44 5.94 -6.47
C ILE A 101 -7.11 7.36 -6.96
N ASN A 102 -6.27 8.09 -6.23
CA ASN A 102 -5.98 9.49 -6.52
C ASN A 102 -4.51 9.86 -6.35
N TRP A 103 -4.04 10.80 -7.18
CA TRP A 103 -2.77 11.49 -6.99
C TRP A 103 -2.96 12.71 -6.09
N ILE A 104 -2.43 12.66 -4.87
CA ILE A 104 -2.57 13.73 -3.87
C ILE A 104 -1.28 14.55 -3.78
N LYS A 105 -1.45 15.86 -3.62
CA LYS A 105 -0.37 16.83 -3.40
C LYS A 105 0.00 16.94 -1.93
#